data_AF-A0A8H6KZU6-F1
#
_entry.id   AF-A0A8H6KZU6-F1
#
_cell.length_a   1.000
_cell.length_b   1.000
_cell.length_c   1.000
_cell.angle_alpha   90.00
_cell.angle_beta   90.00
_cell.angle_gamma   90.00
#
_symmetry.space_group_name_H-M   'P 1'
#
loop_
_entity.id
_entity.type
_entity.pdbx_description
1 polymer ?
#
loop_
_entity_poly.entity_id
_entity_poly.type
_entity_poly.pdbx_seq_one_letter_code
_entity_poly.pdbx_strand_id
1 'polypeptide(L)'
;MTETTEAKPRKLIPISQPISVLPSDIARLYTHLHPIIILTVYYFCFPYLVADPVSVLFKALAPLAHLQITYCVVCLPQSSGGSTPSPTSSKGPTTRKRVQFAQSAKSKPTSVGSRITPAIISLLLCLSLSAPLLTVILILFGAPLTTHFWHNLLCATHISLLGVLPLFYVHGVNARMWREISGACLPFDEVWGGLVGAVVGAWLGAVPIPLDWDREWQKWPVTIVTGTYLGWFVFRFAGEYFLRGKRIEFD
;
A
#
# COMPACT_ATOMS: atom_id res chain seq x y z
N MET A 1 43.16 30.44 -20.45
CA MET A 1 42.00 29.59 -20.79
C MET A 1 41.88 28.54 -19.70
N THR A 2 41.13 28.84 -18.64
CA THR A 2 40.79 27.88 -17.58
C THR A 2 39.59 28.45 -16.83
N GLU A 3 38.40 28.24 -17.40
CA GLU A 3 37.13 28.44 -16.68
C GLU A 3 37.07 27.41 -15.54
N THR A 4 37.20 27.89 -14.31
CA THR A 4 36.85 27.11 -13.12
C THR A 4 35.34 26.94 -13.11
N THR A 5 34.88 25.79 -13.61
CA THR A 5 33.48 25.39 -13.57
C THR A 5 33.10 25.13 -12.11
N GLU A 6 32.44 26.11 -11.51
CA GLU A 6 31.91 26.04 -10.15
C GLU A 6 30.90 24.90 -10.07
N ALA A 7 31.27 23.81 -9.39
CA ALA A 7 30.42 22.63 -9.25
C ALA A 7 29.17 23.01 -8.44
N LYS A 8 28.02 23.06 -9.13
CA LYS A 8 26.70 23.27 -8.55
C LYS A 8 26.50 22.34 -7.34
N PRO A 9 26.13 22.86 -6.15
CA PRO A 9 26.00 22.02 -4.97
C PRO A 9 24.96 20.93 -5.23
N ARG A 10 25.37 19.67 -5.09
CA ARG A 10 24.50 18.50 -5.13
C ARG A 10 23.40 18.73 -4.11
N LYS A 11 22.17 18.99 -4.57
CA LYS A 11 21.00 19.11 -3.67
C LYS A 11 20.95 17.83 -2.84
N LEU A 12 21.23 17.95 -1.54
CA LEU A 12 21.06 16.88 -0.56
C LEU A 12 19.64 16.33 -0.74
N ILE A 13 19.56 15.07 -1.12
CA ILE A 13 18.28 14.39 -1.34
C ILE A 13 17.59 14.34 0.04
N PRO A 14 16.39 14.90 0.20
CA PRO A 14 15.66 14.81 1.46
C PRO A 14 15.41 13.34 1.78
N ILE A 15 15.78 12.92 2.99
CA ILE A 15 15.65 11.54 3.46
C ILE A 15 14.17 11.25 3.74
N SER A 16 13.55 10.36 2.96
CA SER A 16 12.16 9.92 3.15
C SER A 16 11.96 9.34 4.55
N GLN A 17 11.02 9.86 5.33
CA GLN A 17 10.76 9.42 6.71
C GLN A 17 9.69 8.32 6.73
N PRO A 18 9.69 7.42 7.74
CA PRO A 18 8.62 6.43 7.90
C PRO A 18 7.28 7.13 8.13
N ILE A 19 6.21 6.56 7.60
CA ILE A 19 4.87 7.10 7.77
C ILE A 19 4.47 7.01 9.25
N SER A 20 3.87 8.08 9.75
CA SER A 20 3.31 8.13 11.10
C SER A 20 1.79 8.08 11.05
N VAL A 21 1.22 7.19 11.87
CA VAL A 21 -0.22 7.14 12.12
C VAL A 21 -0.67 8.44 12.76
N LEU A 22 -1.88 8.88 12.42
CA LEU A 22 -2.44 10.09 13.01
C LEU A 22 -2.51 10.02 14.54
N PRO A 23 -2.33 11.15 15.25
CA PRO A 23 -2.27 11.17 16.70
C PRO A 23 -3.63 11.03 17.41
N SER A 24 -4.73 10.82 16.68
CA SER A 24 -6.06 10.65 17.28
C SER A 24 -6.21 9.28 17.94
N ASP A 25 -6.95 9.21 19.04
CA ASP A 25 -7.18 7.96 19.78
C ASP A 25 -7.86 6.89 18.91
N ILE A 26 -8.79 7.32 18.05
CA ILE A 26 -9.46 6.45 17.08
C ILE A 26 -8.46 5.86 16.09
N ALA A 27 -7.48 6.64 15.59
CA ALA A 27 -6.47 6.14 14.67
C ALA A 27 -5.53 5.13 15.33
N ARG A 28 -5.11 5.42 16.58
CA ARG A 28 -4.27 4.52 17.38
C ARG A 28 -4.96 3.20 17.69
N LEU A 29 -6.25 3.22 17.99
CA LEU A 29 -7.02 2.00 18.21
C LEU A 29 -7.25 1.23 16.89
N TYR A 30 -7.70 1.93 15.85
CA TYR A 30 -8.10 1.29 14.60
C TYR A 30 -6.92 0.71 13.82
N THR A 31 -5.70 1.29 13.89
CA THR A 31 -4.55 0.71 13.18
C THR A 31 -4.21 -0.72 13.63
N HIS A 32 -4.50 -1.06 14.90
CA HIS A 32 -4.31 -2.41 15.44
C HIS A 32 -5.52 -3.31 15.21
N LEU A 33 -6.74 -2.78 15.32
CA LEU A 33 -7.96 -3.56 15.08
C LEU A 33 -8.12 -3.94 13.59
N HIS A 34 -7.78 -3.04 12.67
CA HIS A 34 -7.93 -3.24 11.23
C HIS A 34 -7.32 -4.56 10.70
N PRO A 35 -6.02 -4.85 10.92
CA PRO A 35 -5.43 -6.11 10.45
C PRO A 35 -6.01 -7.34 11.15
N ILE A 36 -6.41 -7.23 12.42
CA ILE A 36 -7.06 -8.32 13.17
C ILE A 36 -8.43 -8.63 12.56
N ILE A 37 -9.23 -7.61 12.27
CA ILE A 37 -10.55 -7.75 11.65
C ILE A 37 -10.42 -8.42 10.28
N ILE A 38 -9.51 -7.92 9.42
CA ILE A 38 -9.29 -8.49 8.09
C ILE A 38 -8.89 -9.96 8.17
N LEU A 39 -7.95 -10.31 9.05
CA LEU A 39 -7.49 -11.69 9.19
C LEU A 39 -8.56 -12.60 9.79
N THR A 40 -9.34 -12.10 10.75
CA THR A 40 -10.45 -12.84 11.36
C THR A 40 -11.54 -13.13 10.33
N VAL A 41 -11.96 -12.13 9.55
CA VAL A 41 -12.92 -12.33 8.45
C VAL A 41 -12.38 -13.32 7.44
N TYR A 42 -11.11 -13.20 7.05
CA TYR A 42 -10.47 -14.14 6.12
C TYR A 42 -10.47 -15.58 6.64
N TYR A 43 -10.15 -15.78 7.92
CA TYR A 43 -10.16 -17.09 8.57
C TYR A 43 -11.54 -17.77 8.47
N PHE A 44 -12.62 -17.04 8.76
CA PHE A 44 -13.98 -17.57 8.64
C PHE A 44 -14.42 -17.78 7.18
N CYS A 45 -13.87 -17.03 6.24
CA CYS A 45 -14.13 -17.21 4.81
C CYS A 45 -13.34 -18.36 4.19
N PHE A 46 -12.24 -18.81 4.80
CA PHE A 46 -11.33 -19.82 4.24
C PHE A 46 -12.01 -21.10 3.73
N PRO A 47 -12.91 -21.79 4.47
CA PRO A 47 -13.55 -23.00 3.95
C PRO A 47 -14.39 -22.73 2.70
N TYR A 48 -15.02 -21.55 2.62
CA TYR A 48 -15.78 -21.14 1.43
C TYR A 48 -14.85 -20.77 0.27
N LEU A 49 -13.70 -20.16 0.57
CA LEU A 49 -12.68 -19.82 -0.43
C LEU A 49 -12.11 -21.08 -1.10
N VAL A 50 -11.94 -22.15 -0.33
CA VAL A 50 -11.50 -23.46 -0.84
C VAL A 50 -12.57 -24.07 -1.76
N ALA A 51 -13.85 -23.92 -1.43
CA ALA A 51 -14.95 -24.50 -2.19
C ALA A 51 -15.29 -23.74 -3.49
N ASP A 52 -15.32 -22.40 -3.45
CA ASP A 52 -15.62 -21.54 -4.60
C ASP A 52 -14.81 -20.23 -4.51
N PRO A 53 -13.56 -20.23 -5.03
CA PRO A 53 -12.66 -19.10 -4.86
C PRO A 53 -13.15 -17.84 -5.57
N VAL A 54 -13.74 -17.94 -6.75
CA VAL A 54 -14.17 -16.76 -7.54
C VAL A 54 -15.28 -16.03 -6.83
N SER A 55 -16.34 -16.72 -6.42
CA SER A 55 -17.48 -16.07 -5.77
C SER A 55 -17.10 -15.45 -4.44
N VAL A 56 -16.25 -16.12 -3.65
CA VAL A 56 -15.83 -15.63 -2.34
C VAL A 56 -14.93 -14.42 -2.46
N LEU A 57 -13.93 -14.46 -3.34
CA LEU A 57 -13.04 -13.30 -3.58
C LEU A 57 -13.84 -12.11 -4.11
N PHE A 58 -14.73 -12.33 -5.09
CA PHE A 58 -15.57 -11.26 -5.63
C PHE A 58 -16.44 -10.61 -4.55
N LYS A 59 -17.14 -11.40 -3.72
CA LYS A 59 -17.98 -10.90 -2.62
C LYS A 59 -17.15 -10.19 -1.54
N ALA A 60 -15.91 -10.59 -1.34
CA ALA A 60 -15.00 -9.98 -0.37
C ALA A 60 -14.43 -8.62 -0.82
N LEU A 61 -14.51 -8.25 -2.11
CA LEU A 61 -13.96 -6.99 -2.62
C LEU A 61 -14.57 -5.76 -1.94
N ALA A 62 -15.90 -5.67 -1.88
CA ALA A 62 -16.59 -4.52 -1.30
C ALA A 62 -16.29 -4.32 0.19
N PRO A 63 -16.42 -5.34 1.08
CA PRO A 63 -16.08 -5.16 2.49
C PRO A 63 -14.59 -4.90 2.70
N LEU A 64 -13.69 -5.54 1.94
CA LEU A 64 -12.26 -5.28 2.03
C LEU A 64 -11.93 -3.84 1.62
N ALA A 65 -12.46 -3.36 0.50
CA ALA A 65 -12.27 -1.98 0.04
C ALA A 65 -12.79 -0.96 1.07
N HIS A 66 -13.95 -1.25 1.69
CA HIS A 66 -14.49 -0.40 2.75
C HIS A 66 -13.57 -0.34 3.98
N LEU A 67 -13.07 -1.48 4.45
CA LEU A 67 -12.12 -1.53 5.57
C LEU A 67 -10.82 -0.79 5.23
N GLN A 68 -10.29 -0.96 4.01
CA GLN A 68 -9.06 -0.29 3.57
C GLN A 68 -9.23 1.22 3.41
N ILE A 69 -10.36 1.69 2.87
CA ILE A 69 -10.68 3.12 2.80
C ILE A 69 -10.80 3.70 4.20
N THR A 70 -11.51 3.02 5.11
CA THR A 70 -11.66 3.46 6.50
C THR A 70 -10.30 3.58 7.17
N TYR A 71 -9.44 2.58 7.00
CA TYR A 71 -8.06 2.61 7.50
C TYR A 71 -7.27 3.80 6.94
N CYS A 72 -7.32 4.05 5.64
CA CYS A 72 -6.61 5.18 5.03
C CYS A 72 -7.10 6.52 5.57
N VAL A 73 -8.42 6.74 5.62
CA VAL A 73 -9.01 8.02 6.05
C VAL A 73 -8.75 8.31 7.54
N VAL A 74 -8.83 7.28 8.38
CA VAL A 74 -8.72 7.39 9.83
C VAL A 74 -7.26 7.42 10.28
N CYS A 75 -6.42 6.50 9.77
CA CYS A 75 -5.09 6.25 10.31
C CYS A 75 -3.96 6.96 9.56
N LEU A 76 -4.12 7.26 8.26
CA LEU A 76 -2.99 7.67 7.42
C LEU A 76 -3.01 9.16 7.04
N PRO A 77 -1.84 9.79 6.91
CA PRO A 77 -1.74 11.14 6.37
C PRO A 77 -2.02 11.12 4.86
N GLN A 78 -2.81 12.07 4.38
CA GLN A 78 -3.09 12.21 2.95
C GLN A 78 -1.87 12.76 2.19
N SER A 79 -1.66 12.30 0.94
CA SER A 79 -0.69 12.92 0.03
C SER A 79 -1.06 14.39 -0.21
N SER A 80 -0.14 15.31 0.10
CA SER A 80 -0.34 16.76 -0.07
C SER A 80 -0.38 17.23 -1.54
N GLY A 81 -0.39 16.32 -2.51
CA GLY A 81 -0.33 16.62 -3.95
C GLY A 81 -1.69 16.81 -4.65
N GLY A 82 -2.82 16.74 -3.93
CA GLY A 82 -4.15 16.66 -4.53
C GLY A 82 -5.14 17.78 -4.20
N SER A 83 -4.73 18.89 -3.58
CA SER A 83 -5.62 20.03 -3.36
C SER A 83 -5.43 21.07 -4.47
N THR A 84 -6.40 21.14 -5.39
CA THR A 84 -6.60 22.26 -6.30
C THR A 84 -6.59 23.58 -5.50
N PRO A 85 -5.74 24.57 -5.83
CA PRO A 85 -5.79 25.85 -5.15
C PRO A 85 -7.02 26.63 -5.65
N SER A 86 -7.97 26.91 -4.76
CA SER A 86 -8.99 27.94 -5.00
C SER A 86 -8.31 29.31 -5.12
N PRO A 87 -8.59 30.13 -6.15
CA PRO A 87 -7.96 31.42 -6.30
C PRO A 87 -8.66 32.43 -5.40
N THR A 88 -8.01 32.90 -4.35
CA THR A 88 -8.36 34.20 -3.75
C THR A 88 -7.10 35.03 -3.52
N SER A 89 -7.11 36.15 -4.24
CA SER A 89 -6.16 37.26 -4.22
C SER A 89 -5.86 37.78 -2.82
N SER A 90 -4.58 38.02 -2.51
CA SER A 90 -4.12 39.36 -2.10
C SER A 90 -2.59 39.45 -2.04
N LYS A 91 -2.11 40.63 -2.42
CA LYS A 91 -0.74 41.11 -2.66
C LYS A 91 0.10 41.25 -1.37
N GLY A 92 1.44 41.18 -1.51
CA GLY A 92 2.38 41.93 -0.65
C GLY A 92 3.56 41.13 -0.07
N PRO A 93 4.76 41.74 0.11
CA PRO A 93 6.01 41.09 -0.31
C PRO A 93 6.97 40.66 0.82
N THR A 94 7.89 39.77 0.41
CA THR A 94 9.26 39.54 0.93
C THR A 94 9.46 39.19 2.41
N THR A 95 9.67 37.90 2.68
CA THR A 95 10.74 37.48 3.60
C THR A 95 11.23 36.09 3.22
N ARG A 96 12.55 35.96 2.97
CA ARG A 96 13.25 34.69 2.77
C ARG A 96 12.94 33.75 3.95
N LYS A 97 12.19 32.66 3.71
CA LYS A 97 12.06 31.56 4.67
C LYS A 97 12.60 30.26 4.08
N ARG A 98 13.69 29.82 4.70
CA ARG A 98 14.25 28.47 4.76
C ARG A 98 13.22 27.39 4.40
N VAL A 99 13.42 26.71 3.28
CA VAL A 99 12.63 25.54 2.88
C VAL A 99 13.04 24.39 3.79
N GLN A 100 12.44 24.35 4.97
CA GLN A 100 12.48 23.23 5.89
C GLN A 100 11.40 22.25 5.43
N PHE A 101 11.78 21.21 4.68
CA PHE A 101 11.01 19.97 4.61
C PHE A 101 11.16 19.23 5.94
N ALA A 102 10.68 19.86 7.01
CA ALA A 102 10.38 19.17 8.24
C ALA A 102 8.92 18.74 8.11
N GLN A 103 8.69 17.45 7.90
CA GLN A 103 7.39 16.82 8.13
C GLN A 103 7.12 16.82 9.65
N SER A 104 6.93 18.02 10.19
CA SER A 104 6.28 18.29 11.46
C SER A 104 5.31 19.42 11.17
N ALA A 105 4.29 19.10 10.38
CA ALA A 105 3.19 20.00 10.15
C ALA A 105 2.29 19.91 11.38
N LYS A 106 2.32 20.94 12.23
CA LYS A 106 1.16 21.36 13.02
C LYS A 106 -0.03 21.45 12.05
N SER A 107 -0.77 20.36 11.88
CA SER A 107 -1.91 20.32 10.99
C SER A 107 -3.04 21.09 11.65
N LYS A 108 -3.47 22.19 11.03
CA LYS A 108 -4.87 22.65 11.22
C LYS A 108 -5.79 21.44 11.08
N PRO A 109 -6.87 21.31 11.86
CA PRO A 109 -7.77 20.16 11.75
C PRO A 109 -8.32 20.12 10.32
N THR A 110 -7.75 19.25 9.50
CA THR A 110 -8.26 18.97 8.17
C THR A 110 -9.55 18.20 8.36
N SER A 111 -10.64 18.76 7.84
CA SER A 111 -11.95 18.11 7.84
C SER A 111 -11.82 16.69 7.28
N VAL A 112 -12.48 15.71 7.92
CA VAL A 112 -12.53 14.31 7.46
C VAL A 112 -12.96 14.23 5.99
N GLY A 113 -13.81 15.15 5.53
CA GLY A 113 -14.25 15.23 4.15
C GLY A 113 -13.10 15.41 3.15
N SER A 114 -12.02 16.14 3.50
CA SER A 114 -10.89 16.32 2.58
C SER A 114 -10.08 15.05 2.36
N ARG A 115 -10.22 14.06 3.24
CA ARG A 115 -9.48 12.79 3.21
C ARG A 115 -10.19 11.69 2.44
N ILE A 116 -11.50 11.83 2.23
CA ILE A 116 -12.31 10.85 1.49
C ILE A 116 -11.97 10.89 0.00
N THR A 117 -11.85 12.10 -0.58
CA THR A 117 -11.52 12.28 -1.99
C THR A 117 -10.23 11.54 -2.40
N PRO A 118 -9.08 11.72 -1.72
CA PRO A 118 -7.88 10.96 -2.07
C PRO A 118 -8.08 9.46 -1.87
N ALA A 119 -8.85 8.99 -0.88
CA ALA A 119 -9.12 7.57 -0.69
C ALA A 119 -9.89 6.95 -1.86
N ILE A 120 -10.89 7.66 -2.40
CA ILE A 120 -11.64 7.22 -3.58
C ILE A 120 -10.73 7.20 -4.81
N ILE A 121 -9.90 8.24 -5.01
CA ILE A 121 -8.94 8.28 -6.12
C ILE A 121 -7.94 7.13 -6.00
N SER A 122 -7.42 6.86 -4.81
CA SER A 122 -6.51 5.73 -4.55
C SER A 122 -7.17 4.39 -4.82
N LEU A 123 -8.44 4.20 -4.44
CA LEU A 123 -9.18 2.99 -4.79
C LEU A 123 -9.33 2.85 -6.32
N LEU A 124 -9.70 3.92 -7.02
CA LEU A 124 -9.83 3.89 -8.48
C LEU A 124 -8.50 3.56 -9.17
N LEU A 125 -7.39 4.16 -8.75
CA LEU A 125 -6.04 3.83 -9.25
C LEU A 125 -5.65 2.39 -8.91
N CYS A 126 -5.96 1.93 -7.70
CA CYS A 126 -5.72 0.56 -7.25
C CYS A 126 -6.44 -0.46 -8.15
N LEU A 127 -7.71 -0.21 -8.50
CA LEU A 127 -8.52 -1.11 -9.33
C LEU A 127 -8.20 -1.00 -10.82
N SER A 128 -7.94 0.20 -11.35
CA SER A 128 -7.73 0.43 -12.78
C SER A 128 -6.28 0.26 -13.25
N LEU A 129 -5.30 0.48 -12.38
CA LEU A 129 -3.87 0.41 -12.73
C LEU A 129 -3.17 -0.76 -12.05
N SER A 130 -3.23 -0.82 -10.71
CA SER A 130 -2.44 -1.80 -9.96
C SER A 130 -2.98 -3.23 -10.08
N ALA A 131 -4.30 -3.44 -9.99
CA ALA A 131 -4.87 -4.78 -10.11
C ALA A 131 -4.60 -5.43 -11.50
N PRO A 132 -4.77 -4.74 -12.65
CA PRO A 132 -4.37 -5.28 -13.95
C PRO A 132 -2.86 -5.53 -14.05
N LEU A 133 -2.02 -4.62 -13.55
CA LEU A 133 -0.57 -4.78 -13.56
C LEU A 133 -0.14 -6.02 -12.76
N LEU A 134 -0.68 -6.20 -11.56
CA LEU A 134 -0.44 -7.37 -10.73
C LEU A 134 -1.00 -8.64 -11.36
N THR A 135 -2.11 -8.57 -12.10
CA THR A 135 -2.63 -9.72 -12.87
C THR A 135 -1.62 -10.16 -13.93
N VAL A 136 -1.05 -9.21 -14.68
CA VAL A 136 0.01 -9.49 -15.65
C VAL A 136 1.23 -10.08 -14.96
N ILE A 137 1.66 -9.53 -13.82
CA ILE A 137 2.77 -10.07 -13.04
C ILE A 137 2.48 -11.53 -12.62
N LEU A 138 1.32 -11.84 -12.02
CA LEU A 138 0.97 -13.21 -11.64
C LEU A 138 1.05 -14.17 -12.83
N ILE A 139 0.56 -13.76 -14.00
CA ILE A 139 0.64 -14.55 -15.24
C ILE A 139 2.10 -14.77 -15.66
N LEU A 140 2.94 -13.73 -15.64
CA LEU A 140 4.36 -13.84 -15.96
C LEU A 140 5.12 -14.76 -14.98
N PHE A 141 4.65 -14.85 -13.73
CA PHE A 141 5.17 -15.75 -12.71
C PHE A 141 4.54 -17.15 -12.75
N GLY A 142 3.75 -17.48 -13.78
CA GLY A 142 3.26 -18.83 -14.06
C GLY A 142 1.78 -19.07 -13.79
N ALA A 143 0.98 -18.05 -13.47
CA ALA A 143 -0.46 -18.21 -13.36
C ALA A 143 -1.11 -18.52 -14.73
N PRO A 144 -2.16 -19.36 -14.81
CA PRO A 144 -2.76 -19.75 -16.08
C PRO A 144 -3.39 -18.55 -16.81
N LEU A 145 -2.92 -18.26 -18.03
CA LEU A 145 -3.36 -17.09 -18.81
C LEU A 145 -4.83 -17.17 -19.28
N THR A 146 -5.25 -18.32 -19.81
CA THR A 146 -6.54 -18.46 -20.54
C THR A 146 -7.65 -19.09 -19.72
N THR A 147 -7.33 -19.98 -18.78
CA THR A 147 -8.34 -20.77 -18.04
C THR A 147 -8.79 -20.13 -16.73
N HIS A 148 -7.96 -19.29 -16.10
CA HIS A 148 -8.19 -18.78 -14.75
C HIS A 148 -8.20 -17.26 -14.67
N PHE A 149 -8.73 -16.58 -15.70
CA PHE A 149 -8.75 -15.11 -15.77
C PHE A 149 -9.32 -14.45 -14.50
N TRP A 150 -10.51 -14.86 -14.06
CA TRP A 150 -11.16 -14.30 -12.87
C TRP A 150 -10.38 -14.58 -11.59
N HIS A 151 -9.79 -15.77 -11.46
CA HIS A 151 -8.95 -16.11 -10.31
C HIS A 151 -7.73 -15.19 -10.23
N ASN A 152 -7.05 -14.96 -11.36
CA ASN A 152 -5.87 -14.10 -11.43
C ASN A 152 -6.23 -12.66 -11.11
N LEU A 153 -7.29 -12.13 -11.75
CA LEU A 153 -7.73 -10.76 -11.55
C LEU A 153 -8.18 -10.51 -10.11
N LEU A 154 -8.97 -11.41 -9.53
CA LEU A 154 -9.44 -11.28 -8.15
C LEU A 154 -8.28 -11.43 -7.15
N CYS A 155 -7.40 -12.41 -7.33
CA CYS A 155 -6.19 -12.56 -6.51
C CYS A 155 -5.33 -11.29 -6.55
N ALA A 156 -5.02 -10.79 -7.74
CA ALA A 156 -4.28 -9.54 -7.93
C ALA A 156 -5.00 -8.34 -7.30
N THR A 157 -6.33 -8.28 -7.39
CA THR A 157 -7.13 -7.22 -6.75
C THR A 157 -6.98 -7.24 -5.24
N HIS A 158 -6.99 -8.42 -4.60
CA HIS A 158 -6.78 -8.54 -3.16
C HIS A 158 -5.36 -8.11 -2.74
N ILE A 159 -4.33 -8.52 -3.48
CA ILE A 159 -2.94 -8.05 -3.26
C ILE A 159 -2.87 -6.52 -3.38
N SER A 160 -3.51 -5.97 -4.42
CA SER A 160 -3.57 -4.53 -4.69
C SER A 160 -4.26 -3.75 -3.56
N LEU A 161 -5.41 -4.23 -3.08
CA LEU A 161 -6.17 -3.59 -2.00
C LEU A 161 -5.42 -3.61 -0.66
N LEU A 162 -4.73 -4.72 -0.34
CA LEU A 162 -3.98 -4.87 0.90
C LEU A 162 -2.65 -4.10 0.89
N GLY A 163 -1.88 -4.20 -0.20
CA GLY A 163 -0.52 -3.68 -0.28
C GLY A 163 -0.40 -2.31 -0.96
N VAL A 164 -1.13 -2.07 -2.04
CA VAL A 164 -0.88 -0.93 -2.94
C VAL A 164 -1.80 0.26 -2.67
N LEU A 165 -3.07 0.02 -2.30
CA LEU A 165 -4.04 1.07 -2.02
C LEU A 165 -3.53 2.07 -0.96
N PRO A 166 -3.01 1.66 0.22
CA PRO A 166 -2.52 2.61 1.21
C PRO A 166 -1.30 3.43 0.73
N LEU A 167 -0.48 2.87 -0.16
CA LEU A 167 0.64 3.59 -0.78
C LEU A 167 0.15 4.66 -1.76
N PHE A 168 -0.85 4.36 -2.59
CA PHE A 168 -1.48 5.40 -3.42
C PHE A 168 -2.09 6.51 -2.56
N TYR A 169 -2.64 6.20 -1.40
CA TYR A 169 -3.24 7.19 -0.51
C TYR A 169 -2.20 8.16 0.07
N VAL A 170 -1.09 7.62 0.59
CA VAL A 170 -0.07 8.42 1.28
C VAL A 170 0.87 9.12 0.30
N HIS A 171 1.22 8.47 -0.80
CA HIS A 171 2.23 8.98 -1.74
C HIS A 171 1.65 9.55 -3.03
N GLY A 172 0.37 9.28 -3.33
CA GLY A 172 -0.23 9.64 -4.61
C GLY A 172 0.50 8.96 -5.78
N VAL A 173 0.59 9.67 -6.90
CA VAL A 173 1.27 9.21 -8.12
C VAL A 173 2.65 9.85 -8.32
N ASN A 174 3.35 10.18 -7.22
CA ASN A 174 4.68 10.79 -7.29
C ASN A 174 5.73 9.79 -7.81
N ALA A 175 6.21 9.99 -9.04
CA ALA A 175 7.16 9.11 -9.71
C ALA A 175 8.45 8.86 -8.91
N ARG A 176 8.94 9.86 -8.16
CA ARG A 176 10.12 9.68 -7.30
C ARG A 176 9.83 8.67 -6.20
N MET A 177 8.68 8.81 -5.55
CA MET A 177 8.30 7.93 -4.45
C MET A 177 8.06 6.51 -4.93
N TRP A 178 7.37 6.34 -6.07
CA TRP A 178 7.19 5.02 -6.68
C TRP A 178 8.50 4.33 -7.07
N ARG A 179 9.53 5.10 -7.46
CA ARG A 179 10.87 4.57 -7.68
C ARG A 179 11.55 4.11 -6.38
N GLU A 180 11.36 4.84 -5.28
CA GLU A 180 11.87 4.43 -3.96
C GLU A 180 11.14 3.19 -3.45
N ILE A 181 9.83 3.08 -3.68
CA ILE A 181 9.00 1.88 -3.41
C ILE A 181 9.55 0.69 -4.18
N SER A 182 9.67 0.81 -5.51
CA SER A 182 10.15 -0.30 -6.35
C SER A 182 11.60 -0.70 -6.04
N GLY A 183 12.43 0.26 -5.62
CA GLY A 183 13.82 0.03 -5.25
C GLY A 183 14.02 -0.39 -3.80
N ALA A 184 12.95 -0.64 -3.03
CA ALA A 184 13.00 -0.96 -1.61
C ALA A 184 13.85 0.02 -0.76
N CYS A 185 13.91 1.29 -1.19
CA CYS A 185 14.73 2.34 -0.59
C CYS A 185 14.01 3.10 0.55
N LEU A 186 12.73 2.81 0.76
CA LEU A 186 11.93 3.41 1.82
C LEU A 186 12.29 2.84 3.19
N PRO A 187 12.27 3.68 4.25
CA PRO A 187 12.26 3.14 5.60
C PRO A 187 11.02 2.26 5.79
N PHE A 188 11.18 1.15 6.50
CA PHE A 188 10.06 0.30 6.88
C PHE A 188 9.07 1.05 7.78
N ASP A 189 7.79 0.86 7.49
CA ASP A 189 6.64 1.27 8.27
C ASP A 189 5.49 0.27 8.03
N GLU A 190 4.32 0.51 8.66
CA GLU A 190 3.15 -0.38 8.53
C GLU A 190 2.56 -0.46 7.12
N VAL A 191 2.78 0.55 6.26
CA VAL A 191 2.22 0.61 4.91
C VAL A 191 3.14 -0.11 3.92
N TRP A 192 4.42 0.28 3.89
CA TRP A 192 5.42 -0.38 3.05
C TRP A 192 5.65 -1.83 3.48
N GLY A 193 5.73 -2.09 4.78
CA GLY A 193 5.79 -3.45 5.33
C GLY A 193 4.59 -4.30 4.91
N GLY A 194 3.39 -3.71 4.87
CA GLY A 194 2.19 -4.38 4.35
C GLY A 194 2.34 -4.83 2.89
N LEU A 195 2.86 -3.98 2.00
CA LEU A 195 3.10 -4.35 0.60
C LEU A 195 4.16 -5.46 0.48
N VAL A 196 5.31 -5.30 1.14
CA VAL A 196 6.37 -6.32 1.15
C VAL A 196 5.81 -7.65 1.64
N GLY A 197 5.06 -7.63 2.73
CA GLY A 197 4.40 -8.80 3.29
C GLY A 197 3.41 -9.47 2.35
N ALA A 198 2.56 -8.68 1.70
CA ALA A 198 1.59 -9.20 0.74
C ALA A 198 2.28 -9.92 -0.42
N VAL A 199 3.36 -9.34 -0.95
CA VAL A 199 4.13 -9.92 -2.07
C VAL A 199 4.93 -11.15 -1.65
N VAL A 200 5.70 -11.06 -0.55
CA VAL A 200 6.48 -12.20 -0.01
C VAL A 200 5.54 -13.33 0.39
N GLY A 201 4.41 -12.99 1.02
CA GLY A 201 3.38 -13.94 1.38
C GLY A 201 2.75 -14.62 0.18
N ALA A 202 2.37 -13.88 -0.86
CA ALA A 202 1.87 -14.43 -2.11
C ALA A 202 2.89 -15.40 -2.75
N TRP A 203 4.16 -15.01 -2.77
CA TRP A 203 5.25 -15.83 -3.30
C TRP A 203 5.44 -17.13 -2.50
N LEU A 204 5.47 -17.05 -1.16
CA LEU A 204 5.52 -18.24 -0.29
C LEU A 204 4.27 -19.12 -0.45
N GLY A 205 3.12 -18.50 -0.71
CA GLY A 205 1.87 -19.20 -1.03
C GLY A 205 1.93 -20.03 -2.31
N ALA A 206 2.92 -19.82 -3.18
CA ALA A 206 3.12 -20.66 -4.36
C ALA A 206 3.77 -22.01 -4.02
N VAL A 207 4.52 -22.09 -2.91
CA VAL A 207 5.28 -23.28 -2.50
C VAL A 207 4.40 -24.51 -2.25
N PRO A 208 3.21 -24.41 -1.62
CA PRO A 208 2.36 -25.58 -1.42
C PRO A 208 1.73 -26.13 -2.70
N ILE A 209 1.54 -25.32 -3.75
CA ILE A 209 0.85 -25.72 -4.99
C ILE A 209 1.45 -27.01 -5.62
N PRO A 210 2.79 -27.14 -5.77
CA PRO A 210 3.39 -28.37 -6.32
C PRO A 210 3.57 -29.52 -5.31
N LEU A 211 3.33 -29.31 -4.01
CA LEU A 211 3.65 -30.31 -2.98
C LEU A 211 2.62 -31.46 -2.93
N ASP A 212 1.33 -31.14 -3.08
CA ASP A 212 0.21 -32.09 -2.97
C ASP A 212 -1.01 -31.62 -3.81
N TRP A 213 -0.86 -31.68 -5.15
CA TRP A 213 -1.83 -31.16 -6.13
C TRP A 213 -3.29 -31.68 -5.98
N ASP A 214 -3.49 -32.80 -5.27
CA ASP A 214 -4.81 -33.42 -5.08
C ASP A 214 -5.63 -32.82 -3.91
N ARG A 215 -5.17 -31.73 -3.28
CA ARG A 215 -5.90 -31.06 -2.19
C ARG A 215 -6.57 -29.77 -2.66
N GLU A 216 -7.87 -29.66 -2.42
CA GLU A 216 -8.67 -28.47 -2.78
C GLU A 216 -8.08 -27.15 -2.26
N TRP A 217 -7.53 -27.16 -1.03
CA TRP A 217 -6.94 -25.96 -0.43
C TRP A 217 -5.62 -25.52 -1.07
N GLN A 218 -4.96 -26.39 -1.82
CA GLN A 218 -3.71 -26.10 -2.53
C GLN A 218 -3.93 -25.54 -3.93
N LYS A 219 -5.17 -25.56 -4.43
CA LYS A 219 -5.49 -25.09 -5.78
C LYS A 219 -5.29 -23.58 -5.91
N TRP A 220 -4.87 -23.16 -7.11
CA TRP A 220 -4.82 -21.75 -7.47
C TRP A 220 -6.21 -21.11 -7.36
N PRO A 221 -6.37 -19.91 -6.76
CA PRO A 221 -5.37 -19.03 -6.14
C PRO A 221 -5.37 -19.11 -4.60
N VAL A 222 -5.95 -20.16 -3.99
CA VAL A 222 -6.27 -20.22 -2.56
C VAL A 222 -5.04 -19.99 -1.68
N THR A 223 -3.95 -20.70 -1.94
CA THR A 223 -2.71 -20.59 -1.15
C THR A 223 -2.00 -19.26 -1.35
N ILE A 224 -2.07 -18.67 -2.55
CA ILE A 224 -1.50 -17.36 -2.87
C ILE A 224 -2.24 -16.28 -2.09
N VAL A 225 -3.57 -16.32 -2.10
CA VAL A 225 -4.40 -15.40 -1.31
C VAL A 225 -4.12 -15.60 0.18
N THR A 226 -4.05 -16.85 0.65
CA THR A 226 -3.73 -17.15 2.06
C THR A 226 -2.39 -16.54 2.47
N GLY A 227 -1.36 -16.79 1.67
CA GLY A 227 -0.03 -16.24 1.87
C GLY A 227 -0.05 -14.71 1.84
N THR A 228 -0.79 -14.09 0.91
CA THR A 228 -0.95 -12.63 0.82
C THR A 228 -1.48 -12.05 2.13
N TYR A 229 -2.57 -12.60 2.66
CA TYR A 229 -3.21 -12.09 3.88
C TYR A 229 -2.33 -12.27 5.12
N LEU A 230 -1.71 -13.46 5.27
CA LEU A 230 -0.81 -13.74 6.38
C LEU A 230 0.46 -12.91 6.32
N GLY A 231 1.10 -12.85 5.15
CA GLY A 231 2.31 -12.07 4.94
C GLY A 231 2.07 -10.57 5.14
N TRP A 232 0.97 -10.03 4.59
CA TRP A 232 0.54 -8.65 4.81
C TRP A 232 0.41 -8.34 6.30
N PHE A 233 -0.30 -9.20 7.06
CA PHE A 233 -0.46 -9.03 8.50
C PHE A 233 0.89 -9.02 9.24
N VAL A 234 1.74 -10.02 8.98
CA VAL A 234 3.01 -10.20 9.68
C VAL A 234 3.99 -9.07 9.40
N PHE A 235 4.21 -8.69 8.15
CA PHE A 235 5.18 -7.65 7.82
C PHE A 235 4.64 -6.25 8.07
N ARG A 236 3.32 -6.03 8.02
CA ARG A 236 2.72 -4.79 8.52
C ARG A 236 3.03 -4.61 10.01
N PHE A 237 2.80 -5.64 10.81
CA PHE A 237 3.10 -5.62 12.23
C PHE A 237 4.62 -5.44 12.48
N ALA A 238 5.45 -6.20 11.76
CA ALA A 238 6.90 -6.06 11.87
C ALA A 238 7.38 -4.67 11.46
N GLY A 239 6.79 -4.07 10.42
CA GLY A 239 7.08 -2.71 9.95
C GLY A 239 6.78 -1.64 11.00
N GLU A 240 5.70 -1.78 11.77
CA GLU A 240 5.34 -0.82 12.81
C GLU A 240 6.20 -0.95 14.08
N TYR A 241 6.51 -2.18 14.51
CA TYR A 241 7.10 -2.42 15.84
C TYR A 241 8.59 -2.79 15.81
N PHE A 242 9.05 -3.60 14.85
CA PHE A 242 10.40 -4.18 14.86
C PHE A 242 11.35 -3.58 13.83
N LEU A 243 10.80 -3.17 12.69
CA LEU A 243 11.55 -2.69 11.53
C LEU A 243 11.36 -1.20 11.28
N ARG A 244 10.55 -0.51 12.09
CA ARG A 244 10.21 0.90 11.86
C ARG A 244 11.44 1.78 11.67
N GLY A 245 11.51 2.48 10.55
CA GLY A 245 12.62 3.37 10.21
C GLY A 245 13.87 2.69 9.64
N LYS A 246 13.99 1.35 9.73
CA LYS A 246 15.10 0.60 9.13
C LYS A 246 15.00 0.61 7.61
N ARG A 247 16.14 0.59 6.93
CA ARG A 247 16.22 0.56 5.47
C ARG A 247 16.92 -0.71 5.02
N ILE A 248 16.68 -1.09 3.77
CA ILE A 248 17.49 -2.09 3.09
C ILE A 248 18.65 -1.33 2.46
N GLU A 249 19.86 -1.64 2.92
CA GLU A 249 21.10 -1.13 2.33
C GLU A 249 21.60 -2.21 1.36
N PHE A 250 21.75 -1.82 0.10
CA PHE A 250 22.39 -2.65 -0.91
C PHE A 250 23.83 -2.18 -1.01
N ASP A 251 24.76 -2.98 -0.48
CA ASP A 251 26.20 -2.77 -0.63
C ASP A 251 26.66 -3.04 -2.07
#